data_AF-A0A520WIE9-F1
#
_entry.id   AF-A0A520WIE9-F1
#
_cell.length_a   1.000
_cell.length_b   1.000
_cell.length_c   1.000
_cell.angle_alpha   90.00
_cell.angle_beta   90.00
_cell.angle_gamma   90.00
#
_symmetry.space_group_name_H-M   'P 1'
#
loop_
_entity.id
_entity.type
_entity.pdbx_description
1 polymer ?
#
loop_
_entity_poly.entity_id
_entity_poly.type
_entity_poly.pdbx_seq_one_letter_code
_entity_poly.pdbx_strand_id
1 'polypeptide(L)'
;MSKAKFERTKPHVNIGTIGHVDHGKTTLTAAITQTQSARGLSEVRSFDSIDNAPEERERGITIQTAHVEYETENRHYAHVDCPGHADYIKNMITGAAQMDGGVLVVSAADGPMPQTREHVLLARQVNVPSIVVFMNKTDQVDDPELVELVEMELRDLLNEYDFPGDDTPIIKG
;
A
#
# COMPACT_ATOMS: atom_id res chain seq x y z
N MET A 1 -26.64 -10.95 -16.89
CA MET A 1 -25.92 -12.18 -16.50
C MET A 1 -25.59 -12.04 -15.02
N SER A 2 -26.09 -12.92 -14.16
CA SER A 2 -25.72 -12.89 -12.74
C SER A 2 -24.23 -13.14 -12.64
N LYS A 3 -23.47 -12.24 -11.98
CA LYS A 3 -22.06 -12.49 -11.65
C LYS A 3 -21.99 -13.89 -11.03
N ALA A 4 -21.07 -14.72 -11.51
CA ALA A 4 -20.85 -16.05 -10.95
C ALA A 4 -20.69 -15.92 -9.43
N LYS A 5 -21.32 -16.82 -8.67
CA LYS A 5 -21.25 -16.79 -7.21
C LYS A 5 -19.79 -17.03 -6.82
N PHE A 6 -19.12 -16.02 -6.28
CA PHE A 6 -17.73 -16.13 -5.87
C PHE A 6 -17.60 -17.17 -4.76
N GLU A 7 -16.84 -18.24 -5.00
CA GLU A 7 -16.57 -19.29 -4.02
C GLU A 7 -15.34 -18.91 -3.19
N ARG A 8 -15.55 -18.60 -1.91
CA ARG A 8 -14.46 -18.34 -0.96
C ARG A 8 -13.83 -19.66 -0.52
N THR A 9 -12.85 -20.14 -1.28
CA THR A 9 -12.11 -21.38 -0.97
C THR A 9 -10.89 -21.13 -0.07
N LYS A 10 -10.41 -19.89 0.02
CA LYS A 10 -9.22 -19.48 0.78
C LYS A 10 -9.57 -18.52 1.92
N PRO A 11 -8.76 -18.48 3.00
CA PRO A 11 -8.86 -17.44 4.02
C PRO A 11 -8.77 -16.04 3.38
N HIS A 12 -9.67 -15.15 3.79
CA HIS A 12 -9.78 -13.79 3.27
C HIS A 12 -9.08 -12.81 4.23
N VAL A 13 -8.31 -11.87 3.66
CA VAL A 13 -7.62 -10.82 4.41
C VAL A 13 -7.79 -9.49 3.69
N ASN A 14 -8.17 -8.45 4.41
CA ASN A 14 -8.22 -7.09 3.89
C ASN A 14 -6.89 -6.40 4.13
N ILE A 15 -6.27 -5.87 3.09
CA ILE A 15 -5.04 -5.10 3.20
C ILE A 15 -5.16 -3.78 2.44
N GLY A 16 -4.21 -2.88 2.64
CA GLY A 16 -4.17 -1.67 1.83
C GLY A 16 -2.86 -0.93 1.84
N THR A 17 -2.61 -0.16 0.78
CA THR A 17 -1.43 0.68 0.62
C THR A 17 -1.64 2.02 1.30
N ILE A 18 -0.66 2.42 2.11
CA ILE A 18 -0.59 3.71 2.79
C ILE A 18 0.80 4.32 2.60
N GLY A 19 0.94 5.63 2.77
CA GLY A 19 2.20 6.34 2.63
C GLY A 19 2.03 7.66 1.90
N HIS A 20 3.10 8.44 1.83
CA HIS A 20 3.11 9.77 1.23
C HIS A 20 2.70 9.77 -0.26
N VAL A 21 2.24 10.94 -0.73
CA VAL A 21 1.95 11.18 -2.15
C VAL A 21 3.20 10.87 -3.00
N ASP A 22 2.98 10.39 -4.23
CA ASP A 22 4.05 10.06 -5.20
C ASP A 22 5.08 8.98 -4.79
N HIS A 23 4.89 8.31 -3.65
CA HIS A 23 5.73 7.16 -3.27
C HIS A 23 5.39 5.87 -4.05
N GLY A 24 4.35 5.88 -4.89
CA GLY A 24 4.04 4.79 -5.83
C GLY A 24 3.07 3.71 -5.31
N LYS A 25 2.16 4.06 -4.40
CA LYS A 25 1.10 3.17 -3.88
C LYS A 25 0.31 2.49 -5.00
N THR A 26 -0.29 3.28 -5.89
CA THR A 26 -1.13 2.80 -6.99
C THR A 26 -0.33 2.00 -8.02
N THR A 27 0.91 2.41 -8.30
CA THR A 27 1.84 1.65 -9.16
C THR A 27 2.15 0.27 -8.58
N LEU A 28 2.42 0.20 -7.27
CA LEU A 28 2.63 -1.07 -6.57
C LEU A 28 1.38 -1.94 -6.61
N THR A 29 0.20 -1.36 -6.35
CA THR A 29 -1.08 -2.07 -6.42
C THR A 29 -1.30 -2.69 -7.80
N ALA A 30 -1.04 -1.94 -8.89
CA ALA A 30 -1.09 -2.46 -10.25
C ALA A 30 -0.08 -3.60 -10.48
N ALA A 31 1.17 -3.42 -10.04
CA ALA A 31 2.23 -4.43 -10.18
C ALA A 31 1.90 -5.76 -9.47
N ILE A 32 1.27 -5.70 -8.29
CA ILE A 32 0.81 -6.88 -7.56
C ILE A 32 -0.24 -7.63 -8.37
N THR A 33 -1.27 -6.93 -8.89
CA THR A 33 -2.33 -7.60 -9.69
C THR A 33 -1.77 -8.21 -10.97
N GLN A 34 -0.84 -7.54 -11.65
CA GLN A 34 -0.16 -8.08 -12.84
C GLN A 34 0.64 -9.35 -12.50
N THR A 35 1.42 -9.31 -11.42
CA THR A 35 2.21 -10.46 -10.96
C THR A 35 1.33 -11.66 -10.62
N GLN A 36 0.20 -11.43 -9.94
CA GLN A 36 -0.75 -12.50 -9.61
C GLN A 36 -1.53 -12.99 -10.83
N SER A 37 -1.86 -12.09 -11.76
CA SER A 37 -2.55 -12.46 -13.00
C SER A 37 -1.70 -13.33 -13.91
N ALA A 38 -0.38 -13.08 -13.97
CA ALA A 38 0.57 -13.95 -14.68
C ALA A 38 0.58 -15.39 -14.14
N ARG A 39 0.12 -15.61 -12.90
CA ARG A 39 -0.05 -16.92 -12.26
C ARG A 39 -1.48 -17.47 -12.35
N GLY A 40 -2.40 -16.76 -13.02
CA GLY A 40 -3.82 -17.10 -13.08
C GLY A 40 -4.58 -16.84 -11.78
N LEU A 41 -4.04 -16.02 -10.88
CA LEU A 41 -4.56 -15.77 -9.52
C LEU A 41 -5.17 -14.37 -9.34
N SER A 42 -5.34 -13.61 -10.43
CA SER A 42 -5.98 -12.30 -10.42
C SER A 42 -6.40 -11.88 -11.83
N GLU A 43 -7.39 -11.00 -11.93
CA GLU A 43 -7.63 -10.23 -13.16
C GLU A 43 -6.63 -9.07 -13.25
N VAL A 44 -6.07 -8.81 -14.44
CA VAL A 44 -5.13 -7.70 -14.62
C VAL A 44 -5.84 -6.37 -14.32
N ARG A 45 -5.28 -5.57 -13.40
CA ARG A 45 -5.69 -4.18 -13.18
C ARG A 45 -4.52 -3.26 -13.54
N SER A 46 -4.71 -2.44 -14.57
CA SER A 46 -3.76 -1.39 -14.93
C SER A 46 -3.88 -0.19 -13.99
N PHE A 47 -2.85 0.64 -13.92
CA PHE A 47 -2.86 1.90 -13.15
C PHE A 47 -4.11 2.74 -13.46
N ASP A 48 -4.41 2.97 -14.74
CA ASP A 48 -5.57 3.76 -15.20
C ASP A 48 -6.93 3.15 -14.85
N SER A 49 -6.95 1.86 -14.49
CA SER A 49 -8.17 1.15 -14.03
C SER A 49 -8.39 1.28 -12.52
N ILE A 50 -7.37 1.68 -11.79
CA ILE A 50 -7.39 1.94 -10.35
C ILE A 50 -7.70 3.43 -10.13
N ASP A 51 -6.88 4.32 -10.71
CA ASP A 51 -7.14 5.78 -10.77
C ASP A 51 -8.01 6.09 -12.01
N ASN A 52 -9.30 5.80 -11.89
CA ASN A 52 -10.24 5.86 -13.01
C ASN A 52 -11.09 7.13 -13.03
N ALA A 53 -11.11 7.93 -11.95
CA ALA A 53 -11.90 9.15 -11.94
C ALA A 53 -11.25 10.20 -12.86
N PRO A 54 -12.06 10.98 -13.62
CA PRO A 54 -11.53 12.02 -14.50
C PRO A 54 -10.61 13.02 -13.77
N GLU A 55 -10.96 13.36 -12.53
CA GLU A 55 -10.20 14.26 -11.66
C GLU A 55 -8.86 13.66 -11.20
N GLU A 56 -8.80 12.36 -10.96
CA GLU A 56 -7.56 11.65 -10.58
C GLU A 56 -6.58 11.62 -11.75
N ARG A 57 -7.07 11.36 -12.97
CA ARG A 57 -6.26 11.36 -14.19
C ARG A 57 -5.72 12.73 -14.55
N GLU A 58 -6.50 13.78 -14.30
CA GLU A 58 -6.08 15.16 -14.57
C GLU A 58 -5.04 15.64 -13.55
N ARG A 59 -5.17 15.22 -12.28
CA ARG A 59 -4.29 15.67 -11.19
C ARG A 59 -3.10 14.74 -10.94
N GLY A 60 -3.12 13.51 -11.44
CA GLY A 60 -2.07 12.51 -11.21
C GLY A 60 -1.99 12.01 -9.77
N ILE A 61 -3.07 12.14 -8.98
CA ILE A 61 -3.12 11.72 -7.58
C ILE A 61 -4.39 10.89 -7.33
N THR A 62 -4.29 9.87 -6.48
CA THR A 62 -5.43 9.12 -5.96
C THR A 62 -6.27 10.00 -5.05
N ILE A 63 -7.57 10.05 -5.30
CA ILE A 63 -8.56 10.84 -4.54
C ILE A 63 -9.50 9.89 -3.81
N GLN A 64 -10.02 8.88 -4.51
CA GLN A 64 -10.93 7.88 -3.98
C GLN A 64 -10.18 6.60 -3.64
N THR A 65 -10.66 5.89 -2.61
CA THR A 65 -10.13 4.56 -2.31
C THR A 65 -10.55 3.59 -3.39
N ALA A 66 -9.58 2.94 -4.04
CA ALA A 66 -9.84 1.91 -5.02
C ALA A 66 -9.78 0.51 -4.38
N HIS A 67 -10.73 -0.35 -4.71
CA HIS A 67 -10.72 -1.75 -4.28
C HIS A 67 -10.27 -2.64 -5.43
N VAL A 68 -9.23 -3.44 -5.19
CA VAL A 68 -8.76 -4.49 -6.11
C VAL A 68 -8.72 -5.83 -5.39
N GLU A 69 -8.98 -6.91 -6.12
CA GLU A 69 -8.95 -8.27 -5.58
C GLU A 69 -7.89 -9.09 -6.30
N TYR A 70 -7.13 -9.85 -5.51
CA TYR A 70 -6.18 -10.84 -6.00
C TYR A 70 -6.00 -11.92 -4.94
N GLU A 71 -5.50 -13.07 -5.35
CA GLU A 71 -5.21 -14.15 -4.42
C GLU A 71 -3.78 -14.64 -4.58
N THR A 72 -3.28 -15.31 -3.56
CA THR A 72 -2.08 -16.14 -3.60
C THR A 72 -2.50 -17.60 -3.55
N GLU A 73 -1.55 -18.53 -3.55
CA GLU A 73 -1.83 -19.94 -3.30
C GLU A 73 -2.52 -20.15 -1.94
N ASN A 74 -2.21 -19.31 -0.95
CA ASN A 74 -2.61 -19.49 0.44
C ASN A 74 -3.86 -18.71 0.86
N ARG A 75 -4.08 -17.51 0.30
CA ARG A 75 -5.10 -16.55 0.78
C ARG A 75 -5.70 -15.74 -0.35
N HIS A 76 -6.91 -15.24 -0.13
CA HIS A 76 -7.55 -14.22 -0.95
C HIS A 76 -7.40 -12.85 -0.29
N TYR A 77 -7.08 -11.82 -1.08
CA TYR A 77 -6.89 -10.46 -0.60
C TYR A 77 -7.89 -9.50 -1.25
N ALA A 78 -8.55 -8.70 -0.41
CA ALA A 78 -9.15 -7.44 -0.85
C ALA A 78 -8.17 -6.33 -0.50
N HIS A 79 -7.69 -5.61 -1.51
CA HIS A 79 -6.69 -4.55 -1.37
C HIS A 79 -7.36 -3.21 -1.59
N VAL A 80 -7.31 -2.35 -0.57
CA VAL A 80 -7.73 -0.95 -0.62
C VAL A 80 -6.52 -0.04 -0.92
N ASP A 81 -6.50 0.60 -2.07
CA ASP A 81 -5.50 1.62 -2.40
C ASP A 81 -5.93 2.96 -1.77
N CYS A 82 -5.17 3.47 -0.80
CA CYS A 82 -5.53 4.71 -0.09
C CYS A 82 -4.78 5.93 -0.65
N PRO A 83 -5.43 7.11 -0.67
CA PRO A 83 -4.79 8.35 -1.10
C PRO A 83 -3.69 8.78 -0.12
N GLY A 84 -2.60 9.37 -0.63
CA GLY A 84 -1.47 9.86 0.17
C GLY A 84 -1.39 11.38 0.32
N HIS A 85 -2.30 12.11 -0.29
CA HIS A 85 -2.34 13.57 -0.24
C HIS A 85 -3.10 14.03 1.02
N ALA A 86 -2.59 15.08 1.69
CA ALA A 86 -3.13 15.56 2.97
C ALA A 86 -4.63 15.92 2.90
N ASP A 87 -5.07 16.52 1.79
CA ASP A 87 -6.47 16.90 1.55
C ASP A 87 -7.45 15.71 1.57
N TYR A 88 -6.96 14.49 1.33
CA TYR A 88 -7.80 13.28 1.21
C TYR A 88 -7.58 12.29 2.36
N ILE A 89 -7.00 12.74 3.47
CA ILE A 89 -6.71 11.88 4.62
C ILE A 89 -7.95 11.22 5.24
N LYS A 90 -9.12 11.85 5.11
CA LYS A 90 -10.40 11.28 5.56
C LYS A 90 -10.71 9.95 4.87
N ASN A 91 -10.40 9.86 3.57
CA ASN A 91 -10.63 8.66 2.78
C ASN A 91 -9.64 7.55 3.18
N MET A 92 -8.41 7.93 3.50
CA MET A 92 -7.43 7.02 4.06
C MET A 92 -7.92 6.43 5.39
N ILE A 93 -8.42 7.25 6.33
CA ILE A 93 -8.94 6.78 7.64
C ILE A 93 -10.05 5.74 7.44
N THR A 94 -10.99 6.00 6.54
CA THR A 94 -12.08 5.05 6.25
C THR A 94 -11.59 3.75 5.60
N GLY A 95 -10.53 3.80 4.80
CA GLY A 95 -9.91 2.63 4.21
C GLY A 95 -9.11 1.82 5.24
N ALA A 96 -8.28 2.49 6.03
CA ALA A 96 -7.42 1.88 7.05
C ALA A 96 -8.22 1.16 8.15
N ALA A 97 -9.40 1.68 8.52
CA ALA A 97 -10.28 1.03 9.48
C ALA A 97 -10.81 -0.35 9.04
N GLN A 98 -10.67 -0.70 7.75
CA GLN A 98 -11.06 -2.00 7.20
C GLN A 98 -9.88 -2.96 7.04
N MET A 99 -8.65 -2.54 7.37
CA MET A 99 -7.44 -3.30 7.07
C MET A 99 -7.08 -4.26 8.21
N ASP A 100 -6.90 -5.53 7.87
CA ASP A 100 -6.26 -6.55 8.71
C ASP A 100 -4.73 -6.41 8.69
N GLY A 101 -4.18 -5.64 7.74
CA GLY A 101 -2.78 -5.23 7.68
C GLY A 101 -2.50 -4.14 6.64
N GLY A 102 -1.51 -3.29 6.89
CA GLY A 102 -1.12 -2.19 6.01
C GLY A 102 0.16 -2.50 5.20
N VAL A 103 0.24 -1.97 3.99
CA VAL A 103 1.46 -1.91 3.19
C VAL A 103 1.93 -0.46 3.16
N LEU A 104 2.96 -0.14 3.93
CA LEU A 104 3.56 1.20 3.97
C LEU A 104 4.52 1.35 2.80
N VAL A 105 4.18 2.23 1.85
CA VAL A 105 4.99 2.47 0.65
C VAL A 105 5.83 3.73 0.84
N VAL A 106 7.15 3.57 0.75
CA VAL A 106 8.11 4.65 0.97
C VAL A 106 9.12 4.69 -0.16
N SER A 107 9.31 5.87 -0.76
CA SER A 107 10.35 6.08 -1.76
C SER A 107 11.74 6.06 -1.12
N ALA A 108 12.66 5.25 -1.65
CA ALA A 108 14.05 5.21 -1.20
C ALA A 108 14.77 6.54 -1.46
N ALA A 109 14.36 7.28 -2.49
CA ALA A 109 14.93 8.57 -2.84
C ALA A 109 14.49 9.70 -1.89
N ASP A 110 13.26 9.61 -1.35
CA ASP A 110 12.65 10.66 -0.52
C ASP A 110 12.70 10.35 0.99
N GLY A 111 12.69 9.07 1.36
CA GLY A 111 12.62 8.62 2.74
C GLY A 111 11.26 8.88 3.42
N PRO A 112 11.19 8.84 4.77
CA PRO A 112 9.96 9.05 5.51
C PRO A 112 9.51 10.52 5.54
N MET A 113 8.48 10.82 4.74
CA MET A 113 7.87 12.15 4.62
C MET A 113 6.75 12.41 5.66
N PRO A 114 6.23 13.65 5.81
CA PRO A 114 5.23 13.95 6.85
C PRO A 114 3.98 13.05 6.83
N GLN A 115 3.43 12.77 5.64
CA GLN A 115 2.28 11.89 5.48
C GLN A 115 2.64 10.41 5.73
N THR A 116 3.90 10.00 5.58
CA THR A 116 4.34 8.67 6.03
C THR A 116 4.13 8.54 7.54
N ARG A 117 4.58 9.54 8.32
CA ARG A 117 4.40 9.55 9.79
C ARG A 117 2.93 9.63 10.18
N GLU A 118 2.20 10.53 9.54
CA GLU A 118 0.77 10.70 9.79
C GLU A 118 0.00 9.41 9.48
N HIS A 119 0.35 8.71 8.39
CA HIS A 119 -0.31 7.47 8.03
C HIS A 119 -0.02 6.32 8.99
N VAL A 120 1.21 6.20 9.49
CA VAL A 120 1.55 5.21 10.52
C VAL A 120 0.80 5.50 11.82
N LEU A 121 0.75 6.77 12.25
CA LEU A 121 -0.02 7.19 13.41
C LEU A 121 -1.52 6.87 13.26
N LEU A 122 -2.11 7.20 12.10
CA LEU A 122 -3.53 6.93 11.85
C LEU A 122 -3.82 5.44 11.76
N ALA A 123 -2.96 4.66 11.12
CA ALA A 123 -3.07 3.20 11.07
C ALA A 123 -3.09 2.62 12.49
N ARG A 124 -2.24 3.12 13.39
CA ARG A 124 -2.28 2.75 14.80
C ARG A 124 -3.59 3.14 15.49
N GLN A 125 -4.07 4.36 15.28
CA GLN A 125 -5.30 4.88 15.90
C GLN A 125 -6.57 4.13 15.47
N VAL A 126 -6.60 3.64 14.22
CA VAL A 126 -7.70 2.80 13.73
C VAL A 126 -7.48 1.31 13.97
N ASN A 127 -6.44 0.95 14.74
CA ASN A 127 -6.08 -0.42 15.14
C ASN A 127 -5.72 -1.37 13.98
N VAL A 128 -5.00 -0.88 12.96
CA VAL A 128 -4.38 -1.78 11.98
C VAL A 128 -3.38 -2.70 12.72
N PRO A 129 -3.56 -4.03 12.69
CA PRO A 129 -2.80 -4.93 13.57
C PRO A 129 -1.31 -5.06 13.22
N SER A 130 -0.97 -4.93 11.93
CA SER A 130 0.37 -5.18 11.42
C SER A 130 0.63 -4.36 10.15
N ILE A 131 1.89 -3.98 9.95
CA ILE A 131 2.34 -3.25 8.75
C ILE A 131 3.51 -4.04 8.13
N VAL A 132 3.53 -4.08 6.80
CA VAL A 132 4.70 -4.46 6.00
C VAL A 132 5.16 -3.22 5.25
N VAL A 133 6.47 -3.03 5.09
CA VAL A 133 7.01 -1.88 4.37
C VAL A 133 7.50 -2.30 2.98
N PHE A 134 7.14 -1.52 1.97
CA PHE A 134 7.71 -1.59 0.65
C PHE A 134 8.50 -0.30 0.37
N MET A 135 9.83 -0.42 0.41
CA MET A 135 10.76 0.63 0.02
C MET A 135 10.88 0.63 -1.51
N ASN A 136 10.13 1.53 -2.14
CA ASN A 136 9.99 1.68 -3.58
C ASN A 136 11.08 2.59 -4.16
N LYS A 137 11.21 2.61 -5.49
CA LYS A 137 12.11 3.49 -6.23
C LYS A 137 13.59 3.30 -5.85
N THR A 138 13.97 2.08 -5.45
CA THR A 138 15.37 1.78 -5.16
C THR A 138 16.24 1.86 -6.42
N ASP A 139 15.63 1.73 -7.60
CA ASP A 139 16.27 1.97 -8.91
C ASP A 139 16.75 3.42 -9.12
N GLN A 140 16.24 4.37 -8.33
CA GLN A 140 16.60 5.78 -8.40
C GLN A 140 17.75 6.15 -7.43
N VAL A 141 18.21 5.21 -6.61
CA VAL A 141 19.23 5.44 -5.58
C VAL A 141 20.44 4.56 -5.87
N ASP A 142 21.53 5.20 -6.32
CA ASP A 142 22.79 4.50 -6.62
C ASP A 142 23.62 4.19 -5.37
N ASP A 143 23.37 4.90 -4.26
CA ASP A 143 24.13 4.77 -3.01
C ASP A 143 23.45 3.80 -2.02
N PRO A 144 24.03 2.61 -1.76
CA PRO A 144 23.47 1.65 -0.82
C PRO A 144 23.41 2.18 0.62
N GLU A 145 24.30 3.11 1.01
CA GLU A 145 24.29 3.67 2.37
C GLU A 145 23.03 4.51 2.62
N LEU A 146 22.52 5.19 1.58
CA LEU A 146 21.27 5.95 1.67
C LEU A 146 20.06 5.02 1.87
N VAL A 147 20.04 3.88 1.18
CA VAL A 147 18.98 2.87 1.31
C VAL A 147 18.96 2.28 2.72
N GLU A 148 20.14 2.00 3.29
CA GLU A 148 20.27 1.53 4.67
C GLU A 148 19.83 2.59 5.69
N LEU A 149 20.19 3.85 5.47
CA LEU A 149 19.75 4.96 6.31
C LEU A 149 18.22 5.09 6.31
N VAL A 150 17.59 5.07 5.13
CA VAL A 150 16.12 5.13 5.02
C VAL A 150 15.48 3.92 5.71
N GLU A 151 16.09 2.73 5.63
CA GLU A 151 15.59 1.55 6.34
C GLU A 151 15.63 1.77 7.86
N MET A 152 16.73 2.30 8.40
CA MET A 152 16.85 2.63 9.83
C MET A 152 15.78 3.63 10.26
N GLU A 153 15.60 4.72 9.52
CA GLU A 153 14.59 5.74 9.84
C GLU A 153 13.16 5.18 9.82
N LEU A 154 12.87 4.21 8.95
CA LEU A 154 11.57 3.54 8.89
C LEU A 154 11.33 2.63 10.09
N ARG A 155 12.37 1.93 10.57
CA ARG A 155 12.26 1.12 11.79
C ARG A 155 12.01 1.99 13.00
N ASP A 156 12.77 3.08 13.13
CA ASP A 156 12.58 4.06 14.21
C ASP A 156 11.17 4.67 14.18
N LEU A 157 10.67 5.03 13.00
CA LEU A 157 9.32 5.55 12.82
C LEU A 157 8.22 4.54 13.25
N LEU A 158 8.39 3.27 12.89
CA LEU A 158 7.44 2.23 13.29
C LEU A 158 7.48 2.00 14.80
N ASN A 159 8.68 1.98 15.39
CA ASN A 159 8.87 1.85 16.84
C ASN A 159 8.27 3.04 17.60
N GLU A 160 8.38 4.27 17.06
CA GLU A 160 7.77 5.48 17.64
C GLU A 160 6.25 5.37 17.80
N TYR A 161 5.58 4.66 16.90
CA TYR A 161 4.12 4.50 16.88
C TYR A 161 3.63 3.10 17.28
N ASP A 162 4.40 2.40 18.11
CA ASP A 162 4.07 1.09 18.69
C ASP A 162 3.83 -0.04 17.67
N PHE A 163 4.48 0.04 16.50
CA PHE A 163 4.65 -1.11 15.61
C PHE A 163 6.01 -1.77 15.85
N PRO A 164 6.14 -3.09 15.62
CA PRO A 164 7.40 -3.79 15.82
C PRO A 164 8.38 -3.49 14.66
N GLY A 165 8.98 -2.30 14.65
CA GLY A 165 9.81 -1.81 13.55
C GLY A 165 11.00 -2.73 13.25
N ASP A 166 11.61 -3.31 14.27
CA ASP A 166 12.77 -4.21 14.12
C ASP A 166 12.41 -5.56 13.47
N ASP A 167 11.20 -6.07 13.73
CA ASP A 167 10.71 -7.34 13.18
C ASP A 167 9.88 -7.17 11.90
N THR A 168 9.51 -5.94 11.56
CA THR A 168 8.68 -5.64 10.39
C THR A 168 9.44 -5.96 9.11
N PRO A 169 8.84 -6.73 8.16
CA PRO A 169 9.45 -6.97 6.86
C PRO A 169 9.54 -5.66 6.06
N ILE A 170 10.74 -5.33 5.60
CA ILE A 170 11.02 -4.21 4.68
C ILE A 170 11.50 -4.79 3.36
N ILE A 171 10.68 -4.66 2.32
CA ILE A 171 10.98 -5.17 0.98
C ILE A 171 11.48 -4.00 0.13
N LYS A 172 12.65 -4.16 -0.48
CA LYS A 172 13.28 -3.19 -1.38
C LYS A 172 12.88 -3.52 -2.83
N GLY A 173 12.40 -2.53 -3.57
CA GLY A 173 11.98 -2.70 -4.96
C GLY A 173 12.01 -1.44 -5.80
#